data_AF-A0A7X6APX5-F1
#
_entry.id   AF-A0A7X6APX5-F1
#
_cell.length_a   1.000
_cell.length_b   1.000
_cell.length_c   1.000
_cell.angle_alpha   90.00
_cell.angle_beta   90.00
_cell.angle_gamma   90.00
#
_symmetry.space_group_name_H-M   'P 1'
#
loop_
_entity.id
_entity.type
_entity.pdbx_description
1 polymer ?
#
loop_
_entity_poly.entity_id
_entity_poly.type
_entity_poly.pdbx_seq_one_letter_code
_entity_poly.pdbx_strand_id
1 'polypeptide(L)'
;DGGGGTLEPLADEDGWYHTGDLGRVDEDGHLWVTGRRVDRIVSGGVTVDAVEVEEALRRHPAVLDACVVGVPDPEWGERVGAWIVPAAGELDPEEVGAMARERLSAAKLPRVWYLGGSLPRNANGKVDRPAVRRRLEGAGERGATGGGPLRGLVTGPD
;
A
#
# COMPACT_ATOMS: atom_id res chain seq x y z
N ASP A 1 -21.33 -27.92 14.54
CA ASP A 1 -21.01 -27.65 13.13
C ASP A 1 -19.58 -27.20 12.96
N GLY A 2 -18.77 -28.09 12.38
CA GLY A 2 -17.36 -27.86 12.11
C GLY A 2 -17.16 -27.12 10.81
N GLY A 3 -16.57 -25.92 10.88
CA GLY A 3 -16.05 -25.21 9.71
C GLY A 3 -14.70 -25.80 9.32
N GLY A 4 -14.70 -26.77 8.41
CA GLY A 4 -13.49 -27.24 7.74
C GLY A 4 -13.00 -26.17 6.78
N GLY A 5 -12.08 -25.32 7.23
CA GLY A 5 -11.29 -24.49 6.34
C GLY A 5 -10.27 -25.39 5.66
N THR A 6 -10.44 -25.64 4.36
CA THR A 6 -9.40 -26.25 3.53
C THR A 6 -8.17 -25.35 3.62
N LEU A 7 -7.12 -25.83 4.27
CA LEU A 7 -5.81 -25.19 4.20
C LEU A 7 -5.25 -25.52 2.82
N GLU A 8 -5.03 -24.49 2.01
CA GLU A 8 -4.25 -24.61 0.79
C GLU A 8 -2.90 -25.28 1.12
N PRO A 9 -2.38 -26.18 0.26
CA PRO A 9 -1.12 -26.85 0.49
C PRO A 9 0.02 -25.83 0.62
N LEU A 10 0.87 -26.02 1.63
CA LEU A 10 1.98 -25.09 1.95
C LEU A 10 3.04 -25.06 0.84
N ALA A 11 3.15 -26.13 0.05
CA ALA A 11 4.08 -26.24 -1.07
C ALA A 11 3.31 -26.48 -2.37
N ASP A 12 3.85 -26.02 -3.49
CA ASP A 12 3.31 -26.32 -4.81
C ASP A 12 3.54 -27.78 -5.23
N GLU A 13 3.08 -28.15 -6.43
CA GLU A 13 3.19 -29.50 -6.98
C GLU A 13 4.65 -29.99 -7.10
N ASP A 14 5.60 -29.05 -7.16
CA ASP A 14 7.04 -29.31 -7.26
C ASP A 14 7.73 -29.31 -5.87
N GLY A 15 6.98 -29.11 -4.79
CA GLY A 15 7.48 -29.12 -3.41
C GLY A 15 8.12 -27.80 -2.96
N TRP A 16 7.93 -26.70 -3.70
CA TRP A 16 8.45 -25.40 -3.33
C TRP A 16 7.52 -24.65 -2.37
N TYR A 17 8.11 -24.14 -1.28
CA TYR A 17 7.45 -23.20 -0.38
C TYR A 17 7.69 -21.76 -0.85
N HIS A 18 6.64 -21.12 -1.36
CA HIS A 18 6.73 -19.73 -1.84
C HIS A 18 6.59 -18.76 -0.67
N THR A 19 7.71 -18.21 -0.20
CA THR A 19 7.73 -17.24 0.93
C THR A 19 6.92 -15.97 0.64
N GLY A 20 6.70 -15.68 -0.64
CA GLY A 20 6.08 -14.44 -1.09
C GLY A 20 7.00 -13.22 -0.96
N ASP A 21 8.27 -13.42 -0.62
CA ASP A 21 9.29 -12.37 -0.59
C ASP A 21 10.00 -12.30 -1.97
N LEU A 22 10.33 -11.08 -2.41
CA LEU A 22 11.20 -10.83 -3.56
C LEU A 22 12.63 -10.68 -3.04
N GLY A 23 13.60 -11.19 -3.79
CA GLY A 23 14.99 -10.97 -3.47
C GLY A 23 15.90 -11.00 -4.68
N ARG A 24 17.10 -10.44 -4.50
CA ARG A 24 18.20 -10.49 -5.45
C ARG A 24 19.39 -11.19 -4.82
N VAL A 25 20.02 -12.09 -5.55
CA VAL A 25 21.30 -12.68 -5.18
C VAL A 25 22.41 -11.88 -5.85
N ASP A 26 23.42 -11.46 -5.10
CA ASP A 26 24.60 -10.80 -5.65
C ASP A 26 25.67 -11.80 -6.13
N GLU A 27 26.75 -11.28 -6.72
CA GLU A 27 27.85 -12.10 -7.27
C GLU A 27 28.58 -12.91 -6.18
N ASP A 28 28.50 -12.46 -4.92
CA ASP A 28 29.08 -13.12 -3.75
C ASP A 28 28.13 -14.14 -3.10
N GLY A 29 26.91 -14.29 -3.63
CA GLY A 29 25.92 -15.28 -3.17
C GLY A 29 25.05 -14.83 -2.00
N HIS A 30 25.04 -13.54 -1.64
CA HIS A 30 24.17 -13.04 -0.58
C HIS A 30 22.76 -12.77 -1.11
N LEU A 31 21.75 -13.23 -0.37
CA LEU A 31 20.34 -12.95 -0.64
C LEU A 31 19.92 -11.62 0.00
N TRP A 32 19.57 -10.65 -0.84
CA TRP A 32 18.94 -9.39 -0.44
C TRP A 32 17.43 -9.53 -0.58
N VAL A 33 16.69 -9.41 0.52
CA VAL A 33 15.21 -9.34 0.47
C VAL A 33 14.82 -7.93 0.04
N THR A 34 14.29 -7.80 -1.17
CA THR A 34 14.00 -6.51 -1.82
C THR A 34 12.52 -6.15 -1.83
N GLY A 35 11.63 -7.03 -1.37
CA GLY A 35 10.21 -6.72 -1.24
C GLY A 35 9.36 -7.96 -1.03
N ARG A 36 8.06 -7.85 -1.34
CA ARG A 36 7.12 -8.98 -1.33
C ARG A 36 6.37 -9.11 -2.64
N ARG A 37 6.33 -10.32 -3.20
CA ARG A 37 5.54 -10.68 -4.39
C ARG A 37 4.04 -10.42 -4.20
N VAL A 38 3.56 -10.43 -2.96
CA VAL A 38 2.14 -10.28 -2.59
C VAL A 38 1.63 -8.84 -2.52
N ASP A 39 2.47 -7.82 -2.71
CA ASP A 39 2.07 -6.41 -2.59
C ASP A 39 1.91 -5.70 -3.95
N ARG A 40 1.54 -6.44 -5.00
CA ARG A 40 1.19 -5.89 -6.32
C ARG A 40 -0.28 -5.47 -6.35
N ILE A 41 -0.53 -4.32 -6.98
CA ILE A 41 -1.87 -3.76 -7.18
C ILE A 41 -2.15 -3.76 -8.68
N VAL A 42 -3.26 -4.34 -9.11
CA VAL A 42 -3.67 -4.34 -10.52
C VAL A 42 -4.77 -3.30 -10.73
N SER A 43 -4.37 -2.11 -11.18
CA SER A 43 -5.26 -0.96 -11.36
C SER A 43 -5.40 -0.63 -12.84
N GLY A 44 -6.60 -0.83 -13.40
CA GLY A 44 -6.92 -0.51 -14.79
C GLY A 44 -6.05 -1.24 -15.80
N GLY A 45 -5.68 -2.50 -15.50
CA GLY A 45 -4.79 -3.30 -16.33
C GLY A 45 -3.30 -3.00 -16.17
N VAL A 46 -2.91 -2.07 -15.29
CA VAL A 46 -1.51 -1.78 -14.96
C VAL A 46 -1.17 -2.39 -13.60
N THR A 47 -0.05 -3.11 -13.55
CA THR A 47 0.52 -3.62 -12.30
C THR A 47 1.37 -2.53 -11.65
N VAL A 48 1.01 -2.15 -10.42
CA VAL A 48 1.72 -1.19 -9.59
C VAL A 48 2.38 -1.94 -8.43
N ASP A 49 3.65 -1.64 -8.17
CA ASP A 49 4.35 -2.14 -6.99
C ASP A 49 4.08 -1.19 -5.81
N ALA A 50 3.46 -1.70 -4.74
CA ALA A 50 3.18 -0.88 -3.57
C ALA A 50 4.46 -0.33 -2.92
N VAL A 51 5.55 -1.09 -2.92
CA VAL A 51 6.82 -0.68 -2.30
C VAL A 51 7.39 0.54 -3.01
N GLU A 52 7.33 0.58 -4.34
CA GLU A 52 7.78 1.73 -5.12
C GLU A 52 7.02 3.01 -4.75
N VAL A 53 5.70 2.90 -4.58
CA VAL A 53 4.86 4.04 -4.19
C VAL A 53 5.15 4.44 -2.74
N GLU A 54 5.31 3.49 -1.82
CA GLU A 54 5.68 3.74 -0.41
C GLU A 54 7.02 4.47 -0.31
N GLU A 55 8.03 4.03 -1.07
CA GLU A 55 9.34 4.68 -1.13
C GLU A 55 9.27 6.09 -1.71
N ALA A 56 8.48 6.29 -2.76
CA ALA A 56 8.27 7.62 -3.32
C ALA A 56 7.64 8.56 -2.30
N LEU A 57 6.60 8.11 -1.58
CA LEU A 57 5.93 8.90 -0.53
C LEU A 57 6.86 9.23 0.65
N ARG A 58 7.65 8.26 1.11
CA ARG A 58 8.62 8.43 2.22
C ARG A 58 9.79 9.36 1.88
N ARG A 59 9.95 9.81 0.63
CA ARG A 59 10.91 10.86 0.29
C ARG A 59 10.47 12.26 0.71
N HIS A 60 9.19 12.45 1.07
CA HIS A 60 8.74 13.72 1.64
C HIS A 60 9.27 13.85 3.08
N PRO A 61 9.93 14.95 3.46
CA PRO A 61 10.51 15.09 4.80
C PRO A 61 9.46 15.08 5.92
N ALA A 62 8.23 15.49 5.61
CA ALA A 62 7.11 15.47 6.57
C ALA A 62 6.31 14.14 6.57
N VAL A 63 6.75 13.10 5.84
CA VAL A 63 6.16 11.75 5.90
C VAL A 63 7.05 10.84 6.75
N LEU A 64 6.52 10.38 7.88
CA LEU A 64 7.20 9.44 8.78
C LEU A 64 7.15 8.01 8.26
N ASP A 65 5.97 7.58 7.84
CA ASP A 65 5.73 6.22 7.35
C ASP A 65 4.60 6.23 6.32
N ALA A 66 4.58 5.23 5.44
CA ALA A 66 3.53 5.07 4.45
C ALA A 66 3.26 3.60 4.15
N CYS A 67 1.99 3.24 4.03
CA CYS A 67 1.55 1.92 3.60
C CYS A 67 0.64 2.06 2.38
N VAL A 68 0.95 1.33 1.32
CA VAL A 68 0.20 1.33 0.07
C VAL A 68 -0.45 -0.04 -0.13
N VAL A 69 -1.73 -0.06 -0.49
CA VAL A 69 -2.48 -1.30 -0.74
C VAL A 69 -3.45 -1.10 -1.89
N GLY A 70 -3.80 -2.21 -2.55
CA GLY A 70 -4.92 -2.23 -3.49
C GLY A 70 -6.25 -2.16 -2.74
N VAL A 71 -7.10 -1.23 -3.17
CA VAL A 71 -8.47 -1.05 -2.68
C VAL A 71 -9.42 -1.52 -3.78
N PRO A 72 -10.31 -2.51 -3.54
CA PRO A 72 -11.24 -2.99 -4.56
C PRO A 72 -12.04 -1.85 -5.20
N ASP A 73 -12.18 -1.91 -6.53
CA ASP A 73 -12.87 -0.90 -7.29
C ASP A 73 -13.58 -1.48 -8.52
N PRO A 74 -14.85 -1.15 -8.78
CA PRO A 74 -15.61 -1.72 -9.88
C PRO A 74 -15.14 -1.27 -11.28
N GLU A 75 -14.50 -0.10 -11.39
CA GLU A 75 -14.01 0.44 -12.66
C GLU A 75 -12.56 0.00 -12.91
N TRP A 76 -11.73 0.04 -11.88
CA TRP A 76 -10.29 -0.18 -11.99
C TRP A 76 -9.84 -1.59 -11.62
N GLY A 77 -10.73 -2.44 -11.08
CA GLY A 77 -10.38 -3.68 -10.39
C GLY A 77 -9.83 -3.39 -8.99
N GLU A 78 -8.72 -2.65 -8.94
CA GLU A 78 -8.21 -2.03 -7.71
C GLU A 78 -7.83 -0.56 -7.96
N ARG A 79 -8.02 0.29 -6.95
CA ARG A 79 -7.36 1.60 -6.86
C ARG A 79 -6.13 1.49 -5.97
N VAL A 80 -5.09 2.24 -6.32
CA VAL A 80 -3.94 2.44 -5.44
C VAL A 80 -4.39 3.28 -4.25
N GLY A 81 -4.35 2.71 -3.05
CA GLY A 81 -4.68 3.39 -1.80
C GLY A 81 -3.43 3.61 -0.95
N ALA A 82 -3.28 4.80 -0.38
CA ALA A 82 -2.14 5.17 0.46
C ALA A 82 -2.61 5.63 1.84
N TRP A 83 -2.05 5.04 2.89
CA TRP A 83 -2.07 5.56 4.25
C TRP A 83 -0.74 6.25 4.53
N ILE A 84 -0.79 7.53 4.88
CA ILE A 84 0.36 8.35 5.22
C ILE A 84 0.34 8.66 6.71
N VAL A 85 1.49 8.46 7.36
CA VAL A 85 1.76 8.89 8.73
C VAL A 85 2.64 10.14 8.67
N PRO A 86 2.17 11.30 9.17
CA PRO A 86 2.99 12.51 9.27
C PRO A 86 4.20 12.31 10.18
N ALA A 87 5.33 12.93 9.84
CA ALA A 87 6.38 13.25 10.81
C ALA A 87 5.86 14.36 11.75
N ALA A 88 6.47 14.48 12.94
CA ALA A 88 6.04 15.45 13.94
C ALA A 88 5.94 16.87 13.32
N GLY A 89 4.72 17.40 13.24
CA GLY A 89 4.41 18.66 12.56
C GLY A 89 3.17 18.56 11.68
N GLU A 90 2.87 19.65 10.96
CA GLU A 90 1.80 19.68 9.97
C GLU A 90 2.31 19.08 8.65
N LEU A 91 1.53 18.18 8.05
CA LEU A 91 1.75 17.70 6.69
C LEU A 91 0.74 18.36 5.77
N ASP A 92 1.22 19.13 4.79
CA ASP A 92 0.35 19.64 3.73
C ASP A 92 0.05 18.51 2.72
N PRO A 93 -1.21 18.08 2.58
CA PRO A 93 -1.56 17.05 1.63
C PRO A 93 -1.31 17.47 0.16
N GLU A 94 -1.33 18.76 -0.15
CA GLU A 94 -1.03 19.28 -1.49
C GLU A 94 0.44 19.06 -1.87
N GLU A 95 1.37 19.34 -0.95
CA GLU A 95 2.81 19.13 -1.16
C GLU A 95 3.14 17.66 -1.41
N VAL A 96 2.53 16.75 -0.63
CA VAL A 96 2.71 15.30 -0.82
C VAL A 96 2.17 14.86 -2.18
N GLY A 97 1.00 15.36 -2.56
CA GLY A 97 0.38 15.05 -3.85
C GLY A 97 1.19 15.58 -5.04
N ALA A 98 1.74 16.79 -4.94
CA ALA A 98 2.60 17.38 -5.95
C ALA A 98 3.89 16.56 -6.12
N MET A 99 4.58 16.26 -5.02
CA MET A 99 5.79 15.45 -5.04
C MET A 99 5.54 14.05 -5.61
N ALA A 100 4.41 13.42 -5.25
CA ALA A 100 4.04 12.13 -5.81
C ALA A 100 3.88 12.18 -7.34
N ARG A 101 3.27 13.23 -7.89
CA ARG A 101 3.11 13.44 -9.35
C ARG A 101 4.43 13.65 -10.08
N GLU A 102 5.40 14.28 -9.44
CA GLU A 102 6.73 14.48 -10.01
C GLU A 102 7.53 13.18 -10.08
N ARG A 103 7.26 12.22 -9.18
CA ARG A 103 8.06 11.00 -9.03
C ARG A 103 7.41 9.74 -9.60
N LEU A 104 6.08 9.70 -9.67
CA LEU A 104 5.32 8.52 -10.07
C LEU A 104 4.59 8.77 -11.38
N SER A 105 4.48 7.73 -12.21
CA SER A 105 3.60 7.77 -13.37
C SER A 105 2.13 7.83 -12.93
N ALA A 106 1.26 8.37 -13.79
CA ALA A 106 -0.15 8.57 -13.47
C ALA A 106 -0.89 7.29 -13.01
N ALA A 107 -0.47 6.12 -13.51
CA ALA A 107 -1.05 4.83 -13.12
C ALA A 107 -0.68 4.40 -11.68
N LYS A 108 0.47 4.85 -11.16
CA LYS A 108 0.97 4.52 -9.82
C LYS A 108 0.53 5.52 -8.75
N LEU A 109 -0.04 6.65 -9.16
CA LEU A 109 -0.52 7.66 -8.22
C LEU A 109 -1.67 7.11 -7.36
N PRO A 110 -1.61 7.27 -6.03
CA PRO A 110 -2.73 6.89 -5.19
C PRO A 110 -3.99 7.69 -5.54
N ARG A 111 -5.12 6.99 -5.52
CA ARG A 111 -6.48 7.49 -5.78
C ARG A 111 -7.37 7.47 -4.54
N VAL A 112 -6.88 6.85 -3.48
CA VAL A 112 -7.47 6.85 -2.14
C VAL A 112 -6.37 7.25 -1.17
N TRP A 113 -6.63 8.26 -0.36
CA TRP A 113 -5.64 8.80 0.56
C TRP A 113 -6.21 8.80 1.97
N TYR A 114 -5.40 8.33 2.92
CA TYR A 114 -5.68 8.47 4.33
C TYR A 114 -4.48 9.08 5.02
N LEU A 115 -4.72 10.14 5.78
CA LEU A 115 -3.70 10.80 6.58
C LEU A 115 -4.03 10.57 8.06
N GLY A 116 -3.14 9.93 8.83
CA GLY A 116 -3.38 9.69 10.26
C GLY A 116 -2.19 9.13 11.03
N GLY A 117 -2.29 9.14 12.35
CA GLY A 117 -1.13 9.04 13.26
C GLY A 117 -0.40 7.69 13.32
N SER A 118 -1.06 6.54 13.14
CA SER A 118 -0.35 5.24 13.19
C SER A 118 -0.91 4.18 12.26
N LEU A 119 -0.01 3.40 11.66
CA LEU A 119 -0.38 2.23 10.87
C LEU A 119 -0.83 1.08 11.77
N PRO A 120 -1.97 0.42 11.47
CA PRO A 120 -2.37 -0.82 12.14
C PRO A 120 -1.24 -1.84 12.13
N ARG A 121 -1.00 -2.49 13.27
CA ARG A 121 0.02 -3.53 13.43
C ARG A 121 -0.64 -4.86 13.83
N ASN A 122 -0.10 -5.97 13.34
CA ASN A 122 -0.49 -7.30 13.78
C ASN A 122 0.19 -7.68 15.10
N ALA A 123 -0.11 -8.88 15.63
CA ALA A 123 0.46 -9.38 16.89
C ALA A 123 2.01 -9.46 16.90
N ASN A 124 2.65 -9.46 15.72
CA ASN A 124 4.10 -9.49 15.56
C ASN A 124 4.71 -8.10 15.32
N GLY A 125 3.92 -7.02 15.46
CA GLY A 125 4.38 -5.65 15.26
C GLY A 125 4.60 -5.23 13.79
N LYS A 126 4.27 -6.11 12.82
CA LYS A 126 4.32 -5.76 11.39
C LYS A 126 3.06 -5.01 10.98
N VAL A 127 3.14 -4.20 9.93
CA VAL A 127 1.95 -3.52 9.37
C VAL A 127 0.90 -4.56 8.98
N ASP A 128 -0.33 -4.38 9.47
CA ASP A 128 -1.50 -5.16 9.10
C ASP A 128 -2.12 -4.55 7.82
N ARG A 129 -1.57 -4.92 6.66
CA ARG A 129 -2.06 -4.49 5.34
C ARG A 129 -3.56 -4.79 5.14
N PRO A 130 -4.11 -5.96 5.55
CA PRO A 130 -5.55 -6.19 5.53
C PRO A 130 -6.37 -5.16 6.34
N ALA A 131 -5.90 -4.76 7.53
CA ALA A 131 -6.55 -3.71 8.31
C ALA A 131 -6.46 -2.33 7.64
N VAL A 132 -5.32 -2.00 7.04
CA VAL A 132 -5.15 -0.79 6.22
C VAL A 132 -6.14 -0.78 5.07
N ARG A 133 -6.25 -1.88 4.31
CA ARG A 133 -7.19 -2.00 3.19
C ARG A 133 -8.63 -1.74 3.64
N ARG A 134 -9.11 -2.40 4.69
CA ARG A 134 -10.47 -2.19 5.23
C ARG A 134 -10.73 -0.73 5.61
N ARG A 135 -9.72 -0.04 6.14
CA ARG A 135 -9.85 1.39 6.48
C ARG A 135 -9.98 2.26 5.23
N LEU A 136 -9.18 1.98 4.20
CA LEU A 136 -9.17 2.72 2.94
C LEU A 136 -10.41 2.47 2.09
N GLU A 137 -10.99 1.27 2.12
CA GLU A 137 -12.27 0.96 1.48
C GLU A 137 -13.36 1.94 1.97
N GLY A 138 -13.51 2.09 3.28
CA GLY A 138 -14.47 3.04 3.86
C GLY A 138 -14.09 4.52 3.66
N ALA A 139 -12.84 4.83 3.34
CA ALA A 139 -12.40 6.20 3.02
C ALA A 139 -12.73 6.58 1.56
N GLY A 140 -12.54 5.64 0.63
CA GLY A 140 -12.80 5.83 -0.79
C GLY A 140 -14.27 6.09 -1.13
N GLU A 141 -15.20 5.63 -0.30
CA GLU A 141 -16.65 5.87 -0.43
C GLU A 141 -17.05 7.31 -0.06
N ARG A 142 -16.29 7.99 0.82
CA ARG A 142 -16.63 9.33 1.34
C ARG A 142 -15.98 10.48 0.56
N GLY A 143 -14.89 10.24 -0.16
CA GLY A 143 -14.07 11.31 -0.77
C GLY A 143 -14.19 11.48 -2.30
N ALA A 144 -15.22 10.91 -2.93
CA ALA A 144 -15.36 10.90 -4.39
C ALA A 144 -15.68 12.27 -5.04
N THR A 145 -15.96 13.33 -4.28
CA THR A 145 -16.56 14.58 -4.80
C THR A 145 -15.61 15.77 -5.06
N GLY A 146 -14.30 15.69 -4.79
CA GLY A 146 -13.39 16.85 -4.91
C GLY A 146 -12.31 16.73 -5.98
N GLY A 147 -12.18 17.73 -6.88
CA GLY A 147 -11.14 17.83 -7.92
C GLY A 147 -9.79 18.38 -7.44
N GLY A 148 -9.32 17.94 -6.26
CA GLY A 148 -8.08 18.42 -5.62
C GLY A 148 -6.88 17.47 -5.74
N PRO A 149 -5.70 17.88 -5.27
CA PRO A 149 -4.44 17.14 -5.43
C PRO A 149 -4.45 15.77 -4.74
N LEU A 150 -5.19 15.59 -3.65
CA LEU A 150 -5.45 14.27 -3.06
C LEU A 150 -6.97 13.97 -3.07
N ARG A 151 -7.54 13.79 -4.27
CA ARG A 151 -8.94 13.35 -4.39
C ARG A 151 -9.14 12.08 -3.57
N GLY A 152 -10.18 12.04 -2.73
CA GLY A 152 -10.40 10.92 -1.83
C GLY A 152 -9.70 11.00 -0.46
N LEU A 153 -9.08 12.13 -0.11
CA LEU A 153 -8.41 12.31 1.17
C LEU A 153 -9.39 12.20 2.35
N VAL A 154 -9.04 11.34 3.29
CA VAL A 154 -9.68 11.24 4.60
C VAL A 154 -8.62 11.43 5.69
N THR A 155 -8.93 12.26 6.69
CA THR A 155 -8.09 12.41 7.88
C THR A 155 -8.59 11.51 9.01
N GLY A 156 -7.66 10.86 9.69
CA GLY A 156 -7.90 10.10 10.91
C GLY A 156 -7.63 10.92 12.17
N PRO A 157 -8.09 10.47 13.35
CA PRO A 157 -7.56 10.97 14.60
C PRO A 157 -6.08 10.62 14.76
N ASP A 158 -5.36 11.45 15.52
CA ASP A 158 -3.97 11.23 15.95
C ASP A 158 -3.86 10.03 16.91
#